data_AF-A0A1Y1UB59-F1
#
_entry.id   AF-A0A1Y1UB59-F1
#
_cell.length_a   1.000
_cell.length_b   1.000
_cell.length_c   1.000
_cell.angle_alpha   90.00
_cell.angle_beta   90.00
_cell.angle_gamma   90.00
#
_symmetry.space_group_name_H-M   'P 1'
#
loop_
_entity.id
_entity.type
_entity.pdbx_description
1 polymer ?
#
loop_
_entity_poly.entity_id
_entity_poly.type
_entity_poly.pdbx_seq_one_letter_code
_entity_poly.pdbx_strand_id
1 'polypeptide(L)'
;MSEGSEESDTVEGCSCTGVSSLCTVTDGDNCECVESFGNFYTLGPSGHPILNLDAVPYRLPLVECGAHCSCSVKCFNRTTQRGVNLPVEIRQTKAGLGAFLSASADAVPIEAGTFIALYAGEYLSTSEARSRWQLESKDNYTLSLRLANAIIHIDPRYKGNVGRFFNHSCDPNCVILIVYWGGGWPRAAIFSKSIIQPSEELTFDYGNASGDQDAQDRVEGCVAEDDRPTLTKCLCGSVRCRGYMPFDSSL
;
A
#
# COMPACT_ATOMS: atom_id res chain seq x y z
N MET A 1 32.64 -24.73 0.58
CA MET A 1 33.07 -23.63 1.48
C MET A 1 32.93 -22.33 0.71
N SER A 2 31.82 -21.64 0.90
CA SER A 2 31.68 -20.18 0.86
C SER A 2 30.25 -19.91 1.30
N GLU A 3 30.02 -20.02 2.60
CA GLU A 3 28.87 -19.39 3.25
C GLU A 3 29.03 -17.89 3.03
N GLY A 4 28.30 -17.35 2.07
CA GLY A 4 28.12 -15.92 1.95
C GLY A 4 27.24 -15.49 3.11
N SER A 5 27.82 -14.80 4.07
CA SER A 5 27.10 -14.07 5.11
C SER A 5 26.15 -13.08 4.43
N GLU A 6 24.86 -13.37 4.44
CA GLU A 6 23.85 -12.32 4.32
C GLU A 6 24.03 -11.43 5.55
N GLU A 7 24.78 -10.34 5.41
CA GLU A 7 24.67 -9.22 6.33
C GLU A 7 23.20 -8.80 6.30
N SER A 8 22.46 -9.21 7.32
CA SER A 8 21.22 -8.53 7.64
C SER A 8 21.61 -7.10 7.94
N ASP A 9 21.32 -6.17 7.03
CA ASP A 9 21.36 -4.74 7.31
C ASP A 9 20.39 -4.49 8.47
N THR A 10 20.88 -4.66 9.70
CA THR A 10 20.16 -4.32 10.91
C THR A 10 20.11 -2.81 10.92
N VAL A 11 19.02 -2.25 10.42
CA VAL A 11 18.76 -0.81 10.52
C VAL A 11 18.79 -0.45 12.00
N GLU A 12 19.80 0.34 12.39
CA GLU A 12 19.92 0.84 13.75
C GLU A 12 18.69 1.69 14.09
N GLY A 13 18.12 1.46 15.28
CA GLY A 13 16.92 2.16 15.72
C GLY A 13 17.24 3.53 16.31
N CYS A 14 16.26 4.44 16.33
CA CYS A 14 16.44 5.75 16.95
C CYS A 14 16.54 5.67 18.48
N SER A 15 17.27 6.61 19.08
CA SER A 15 17.42 6.75 20.54
C SER A 15 16.40 7.69 21.19
N CYS A 16 15.43 8.21 20.41
CA CYS A 16 14.47 9.21 20.86
C CYS A 16 13.65 8.78 22.08
N THR A 17 13.56 9.65 23.09
CA THR A 17 12.78 9.44 24.32
C THR A 17 12.12 10.75 24.77
N GLY A 18 11.18 10.70 25.72
CA GLY A 18 10.54 11.90 26.26
C GLY A 18 9.80 12.73 25.20
N VAL A 19 10.15 14.01 25.05
CA VAL A 19 9.44 14.96 24.16
C VAL A 19 9.67 14.62 22.68
N SER A 20 10.83 14.09 22.30
CA SER A 20 11.14 13.64 20.92
C SER A 20 10.66 12.22 20.61
N SER A 21 9.89 11.60 21.52
CA SER A 21 9.44 10.21 21.36
C SER A 21 8.38 10.01 20.28
N LEU A 22 7.92 11.08 19.62
CA LEU A 22 6.98 11.03 18.50
C LEU A 22 7.64 10.91 17.13
N CYS A 23 8.94 11.21 17.04
CA CYS A 23 9.77 11.14 15.82
C CYS A 23 9.08 11.71 14.58
N THR A 24 8.47 12.88 14.70
CA THR A 24 7.78 13.62 13.64
C THR A 24 8.74 14.24 12.62
N VAL A 25 8.21 14.78 11.52
CA VAL A 25 9.01 15.56 10.55
C VAL A 25 9.78 16.72 11.22
N THR A 26 9.24 17.31 12.30
CA THR A 26 9.88 18.43 13.00
C THR A 26 11.05 18.01 13.88
N ASP A 27 11.17 16.71 14.20
CA ASP A 27 12.34 16.22 14.94
C ASP A 27 13.60 16.23 14.06
N GLY A 28 13.47 16.03 12.74
CA GLY A 28 14.57 16.12 11.78
C GLY A 28 15.79 15.31 12.22
N ASP A 29 16.96 15.96 12.25
CA ASP A 29 18.25 15.38 12.67
C ASP A 29 18.30 14.97 14.16
N ASN A 30 17.27 15.28 14.97
CA ASN A 30 17.17 14.81 16.35
C ASN A 30 16.58 13.39 16.46
N CYS A 31 16.23 12.77 15.33
CA CYS A 31 15.84 11.36 15.26
C CYS A 31 16.60 10.67 14.13
N GLU A 32 17.36 9.64 14.47
CA GLU A 32 18.22 8.90 13.55
C GLU A 32 17.42 8.26 12.39
N CYS A 33 16.18 7.81 12.68
CA CYS A 33 15.30 7.30 11.63
C CYS A 33 14.78 8.41 10.69
N VAL A 34 14.46 9.59 11.24
CA VAL A 34 13.94 10.72 10.44
C VAL A 34 15.07 11.34 9.62
N GLU A 35 16.27 11.46 10.19
CA GLU A 35 17.48 11.88 9.49
C GLU A 35 17.81 10.94 8.32
N SER A 36 17.78 9.62 8.56
CA SER A 36 18.19 8.62 7.57
C SER A 36 17.17 8.42 6.45
N PHE A 37 15.87 8.44 6.77
CA PHE A 37 14.81 8.01 5.86
C PHE A 37 13.72 9.04 5.61
N GLY A 38 13.73 10.15 6.35
CA GLY A 38 12.63 11.10 6.40
C GLY A 38 11.45 10.60 7.23
N ASN A 39 10.55 11.52 7.56
CA ASN A 39 9.21 11.20 8.05
C ASN A 39 8.24 12.22 7.46
N PHE A 40 7.15 11.71 6.89
CA PHE A 40 6.13 12.50 6.19
C PHE A 40 4.78 12.49 6.93
N TYR A 41 4.72 11.94 8.13
CA TYR A 41 3.56 11.94 9.01
C TYR A 41 3.46 13.24 9.82
N THR A 42 2.24 13.78 9.88
CA THR A 42 1.88 14.95 10.69
C THR A 42 0.64 14.67 11.52
N LEU A 43 0.34 15.51 12.51
CA LEU A 43 -0.88 15.38 13.30
C LEU A 43 -2.07 15.86 12.46
N GLY A 44 -2.98 14.94 12.14
CA GLY A 44 -4.23 15.27 11.46
C GLY A 44 -5.25 15.96 12.37
N PRO A 45 -6.27 16.61 11.80
CA PRO A 45 -7.34 17.28 12.55
C PRO A 45 -8.10 16.33 13.51
N SER A 46 -8.27 15.07 13.11
CA SER A 46 -8.85 14.00 13.93
C SER A 46 -7.96 13.51 15.08
N GLY A 47 -6.74 14.03 15.22
CA GLY A 47 -5.80 13.63 16.27
C GLY A 47 -4.97 12.38 15.94
N HIS A 48 -5.10 11.85 14.72
CA HIS A 48 -4.34 10.71 14.22
C HIS A 48 -3.22 11.14 13.26
N PRO A 49 -2.12 10.37 13.12
CA PRO A 49 -1.11 10.65 12.12
C PRO A 49 -1.68 10.56 10.70
N ILE A 50 -1.45 11.60 9.90
CA ILE A 50 -1.76 11.62 8.46
C ILE A 50 -0.46 11.80 7.67
N LEU A 51 -0.34 11.06 6.57
CA LEU A 51 0.80 11.09 5.66
C LEU A 51 0.64 12.24 4.65
N ASN A 52 1.62 13.13 4.58
CA ASN A 52 1.69 14.11 3.51
C ASN A 52 2.16 13.45 2.21
N LEU A 53 1.21 13.00 1.39
CA LEU A 53 1.47 12.30 0.13
C LEU A 53 2.29 13.14 -0.86
N ASP A 54 2.14 14.48 -0.86
CA ASP A 54 2.88 15.36 -1.76
C ASP A 54 4.36 15.47 -1.40
N ALA A 55 4.73 15.13 -0.16
CA ALA A 55 6.10 15.16 0.33
C ALA A 55 6.81 13.81 0.22
N VAL A 56 6.09 12.71 -0.05
CA VAL A 56 6.70 11.38 -0.18
C VAL A 56 7.52 11.32 -1.47
N PRO A 57 8.84 11.05 -1.39
CA PRO A 57 9.67 10.99 -2.58
C PRO A 57 9.22 9.89 -3.53
N TYR A 58 9.24 10.20 -4.82
CA TYR A 58 8.90 9.24 -5.87
C TYR A 58 9.80 8.00 -5.78
N ARG A 59 9.20 6.81 -5.82
CA ARG A 59 9.86 5.48 -5.78
C ARG A 59 10.66 5.14 -4.52
N LEU A 60 10.64 5.97 -3.47
CA LEU A 60 11.28 5.60 -2.21
C LEU A 60 10.26 4.97 -1.26
N PRO A 61 10.62 3.84 -0.61
CA PRO A 61 9.75 3.26 0.40
C PRO A 61 9.75 4.14 1.64
N LEU A 62 8.64 4.11 2.39
CA LEU A 62 8.59 4.67 3.74
C LEU A 62 9.31 3.74 4.70
N VAL A 63 10.12 4.29 5.61
CA VAL A 63 10.77 3.52 6.67
C VAL A 63 10.30 4.02 8.03
N GLU A 64 9.44 3.23 8.67
CA GLU A 64 8.96 3.49 10.02
C GLU A 64 10.00 3.10 11.08
N CYS A 65 9.90 3.67 12.27
CA CYS A 65 10.66 3.25 13.43
C CYS A 65 10.34 1.78 13.77
N GLY A 66 11.38 0.94 13.86
CA GLY A 66 11.25 -0.50 14.10
C GLY A 66 11.31 -0.90 15.58
N ALA A 67 11.47 -2.21 15.83
CA ALA A 67 11.57 -2.77 17.19
C ALA A 67 12.82 -2.32 17.96
N HIS A 68 13.88 -1.90 17.25
CA HIS A 68 15.13 -1.43 17.85
C HIS A 68 15.08 0.06 18.27
N CYS A 69 14.01 0.78 17.96
CA CYS A 69 13.86 2.19 18.30
C CYS A 69 13.34 2.36 19.74
N SER A 70 13.90 3.30 20.49
CA SER A 70 13.49 3.65 21.86
C SER A 70 12.25 4.55 21.94
N CYS A 71 11.77 5.02 20.79
CA CYS A 71 10.63 5.94 20.70
C CYS A 71 9.31 5.30 21.15
N SER A 72 8.33 6.16 21.47
CA SER A 72 7.05 5.77 22.04
C SER A 72 6.27 4.85 21.10
N VAL A 73 5.41 4.00 21.67
CA VAL A 73 4.38 3.26 20.89
C VAL A 73 3.41 4.20 20.16
N LYS A 74 3.31 5.46 20.62
CA LYS A 74 2.54 6.52 19.97
C LYS A 74 3.34 7.30 18.91
N CYS A 75 4.58 6.90 18.61
CA CYS A 75 5.44 7.52 17.60
C CYS A 75 4.75 7.62 16.24
N PHE A 76 4.76 8.80 15.63
CA PHE A 76 4.09 9.03 14.35
C PHE A 76 4.78 8.24 13.22
N ASN A 77 6.08 8.01 13.35
CA ASN A 77 6.81 7.07 12.50
C ASN A 77 6.56 5.60 12.86
N ARG A 78 5.39 5.25 13.38
CA ARG A 78 4.93 3.88 13.69
C ARG A 78 3.45 3.74 13.30
N THR A 79 3.04 4.35 12.20
CA THR A 79 1.61 4.49 11.87
C THR A 79 1.03 3.16 11.36
N THR A 80 1.64 2.56 10.34
CA THR A 80 1.12 1.35 9.70
C THR A 80 1.22 0.09 10.56
N GLN A 81 2.20 0.05 11.47
CA GLN A 81 2.35 -1.04 12.44
C GLN A 81 1.26 -1.11 13.52
N ARG A 82 0.40 -0.10 13.64
CA ARG A 82 -0.73 -0.11 14.61
C ARG A 82 -1.95 -0.89 14.11
N GLY A 83 -1.90 -1.44 12.90
CA GLY A 83 -2.99 -2.21 12.32
C GLY A 83 -4.17 -1.36 11.86
N VAL A 84 -5.22 -2.05 11.42
CA VAL A 84 -6.45 -1.43 10.89
C VAL A 84 -7.24 -0.82 12.04
N ASN A 85 -7.45 0.50 11.98
CA ASN A 85 -8.20 1.25 13.00
C ASN A 85 -9.47 1.90 12.44
N LEU A 86 -9.81 1.63 11.17
CA LEU A 86 -10.98 2.20 10.49
C LEU A 86 -12.06 1.15 10.31
N PRO A 87 -13.35 1.51 10.46
CA PRO A 87 -14.45 0.59 10.27
C PRO A 87 -14.67 0.38 8.75
N VAL A 88 -14.23 -0.77 8.25
CA VAL A 88 -14.40 -1.16 6.84
C VAL A 88 -15.50 -2.22 6.73
N GLU A 89 -16.44 -2.00 5.82
CA GLU A 89 -17.52 -2.93 5.52
C GLU A 89 -17.32 -3.58 4.14
N ILE A 90 -17.63 -4.86 4.03
CA ILE A 90 -17.61 -5.58 2.75
C ILE A 90 -19.03 -5.66 2.20
N ARG A 91 -19.24 -5.18 0.97
CA ARG A 91 -20.55 -5.14 0.31
C ARG A 91 -20.47 -5.72 -1.10
N GLN A 92 -21.61 -6.19 -1.62
CA GLN A 92 -21.73 -6.64 -3.00
C GLN A 92 -21.76 -5.44 -3.95
N THR A 93 -20.98 -5.51 -5.02
CA THR A 93 -20.91 -4.53 -6.11
C THR A 93 -21.09 -5.23 -7.47
N LYS A 94 -21.08 -4.45 -8.56
CA LYS A 94 -21.08 -4.98 -9.92
C LYS A 94 -19.79 -5.72 -10.29
N ALA A 95 -18.69 -5.44 -9.56
CA ALA A 95 -17.37 -6.02 -9.78
C ALA A 95 -17.08 -7.21 -8.83
N GLY A 96 -18.06 -7.66 -8.05
CA GLY A 96 -17.87 -8.69 -7.02
C GLY A 96 -18.07 -8.11 -5.63
N LEU A 97 -17.22 -8.49 -4.68
CA LEU A 97 -17.21 -7.87 -3.35
C LEU A 97 -16.34 -6.60 -3.37
N GLY A 98 -16.72 -5.58 -2.61
CA GLY A 98 -15.98 -4.33 -2.47
C GLY A 98 -15.84 -3.92 -1.00
N ALA A 99 -14.76 -3.23 -0.68
CA ALA A 99 -14.51 -2.61 0.62
C ALA A 99 -15.06 -1.18 0.63
N PHE A 100 -15.76 -0.81 1.71
CA PHE A 100 -16.39 0.51 1.88
C PHE A 100 -16.04 1.07 3.24
N LEU A 101 -15.91 2.40 3.34
CA LEU A 101 -15.93 3.04 4.64
C LEU A 101 -17.32 2.85 5.27
N SER A 102 -17.38 2.36 6.51
CA SER A 102 -18.64 2.19 7.23
C SER A 102 -19.39 3.51 7.37
N ALA A 103 -20.72 3.43 7.34
CA ALA A 103 -21.61 4.57 7.58
C ALA A 103 -22.46 4.37 8.84
N SER A 104 -21.80 3.97 9.93
CA SER A 104 -22.40 3.98 11.26
C SER A 104 -22.87 5.39 11.65
N ALA A 105 -23.72 5.50 12.68
CA ALA A 105 -24.28 6.79 13.11
C ALA A 105 -23.22 7.84 13.48
N ASP A 106 -22.05 7.39 13.95
CA ASP A 106 -20.90 8.22 14.32
C ASP A 106 -19.80 8.23 13.25
N ALA A 107 -20.10 7.77 12.02
CA ALA A 107 -19.12 7.73 10.95
C ALA A 107 -18.72 9.13 10.51
N VAL A 108 -17.40 9.38 10.56
CA VAL A 108 -16.80 10.62 10.10
C VAL A 108 -16.01 10.38 8.81
N PRO A 109 -15.87 11.39 7.94
CA PRO A 109 -14.98 11.30 6.79
C PRO A 109 -13.55 11.03 7.22
N ILE A 110 -12.82 10.27 6.40
CA ILE A 110 -11.38 10.04 6.59
C ILE A 110 -10.61 11.14 5.83
N GLU A 111 -9.62 11.76 6.46
CA GLU A 111 -8.76 12.75 5.80
C GLU A 111 -7.82 12.11 4.76
N ALA A 112 -7.35 12.88 3.78
CA ALA A 112 -6.28 12.46 2.90
C ALA A 112 -5.00 12.14 3.70
N GLY A 113 -4.25 11.13 3.26
CA GLY A 113 -3.03 10.67 3.93
C GLY A 113 -3.27 9.71 5.10
N THR A 114 -4.51 9.35 5.40
CA THR A 114 -4.82 8.43 6.50
C THR A 114 -4.47 7.00 6.11
N PHE A 115 -3.77 6.29 7.00
CA PHE A 115 -3.54 4.85 6.84
C PHE A 115 -4.84 4.06 7.03
N ILE A 116 -5.20 3.24 6.05
CA ILE A 116 -6.45 2.47 6.05
C ILE A 116 -6.19 1.02 6.46
N ALA A 117 -5.35 0.32 5.69
CA ALA A 117 -5.04 -1.08 5.90
C ALA A 117 -3.75 -1.47 5.19
N LEU A 118 -3.17 -2.63 5.54
CA LEU A 118 -2.20 -3.28 4.66
C LEU A 118 -2.92 -4.01 3.53
N TYR A 119 -2.28 -4.18 2.39
CA TYR A 119 -2.58 -5.26 1.46
C TYR A 119 -1.74 -6.46 1.88
N ALA A 120 -2.33 -7.38 2.65
CA ALA A 120 -1.60 -8.46 3.30
C ALA A 120 -2.08 -9.83 2.84
N GLY A 121 -1.12 -10.72 2.61
CA GLY A 121 -1.35 -12.11 2.25
C GLY A 121 -0.07 -12.94 2.33
N GLU A 122 -0.02 -14.04 1.57
CA GLU A 122 1.17 -14.88 1.48
C GLU A 122 2.24 -14.19 0.62
N TYR A 123 3.48 -14.15 1.10
CA TYR A 123 4.62 -13.70 0.31
C TYR A 123 5.08 -14.85 -0.58
N LEU A 124 5.10 -14.63 -1.89
CA LEU A 124 5.44 -15.66 -2.88
C LEU A 124 6.72 -15.29 -3.62
N SER A 125 7.48 -16.32 -3.99
CA SER A 125 8.50 -16.18 -5.03
C SER A 125 7.84 -15.94 -6.38
N THR A 126 8.58 -15.39 -7.34
CA THR A 126 8.08 -15.21 -8.71
C THR A 126 7.68 -16.53 -9.37
N SER A 127 8.41 -17.62 -9.09
CA SER A 127 8.08 -18.96 -9.59
C SER A 127 6.73 -19.46 -9.07
N GLU A 128 6.44 -19.27 -7.79
CA GLU A 128 5.17 -19.67 -7.18
C GLU A 128 4.02 -18.78 -7.64
N ALA A 129 4.23 -17.47 -7.72
CA ALA A 129 3.24 -16.52 -8.25
C ALA A 129 2.82 -16.88 -9.68
N ARG A 130 3.78 -17.21 -10.55
CA ARG A 130 3.49 -17.67 -11.93
C ARG A 130 2.78 -19.01 -11.97
N SER A 131 3.16 -19.96 -11.12
CA SER A 131 2.49 -21.27 -11.02
C SER A 131 1.02 -21.09 -10.68
N ARG A 132 0.71 -20.28 -9.65
CA ARG A 132 -0.67 -19.96 -9.24
C ARG A 132 -1.44 -19.21 -10.33
N TRP A 133 -0.78 -18.32 -11.06
CA TRP A 133 -1.39 -17.59 -12.17
C TRP A 133 -1.91 -18.53 -13.27
N GLN A 134 -1.10 -19.52 -13.65
CA GLN A 134 -1.44 -20.48 -14.71
C GLN A 134 -2.57 -21.44 -14.30
N LEU A 135 -2.61 -21.84 -13.04
CA LEU A 135 -3.60 -22.81 -12.53
C LEU A 135 -4.95 -22.17 -12.18
N GLU A 136 -4.95 -20.91 -11.76
CA GLU A 136 -6.10 -20.25 -11.10
C GLU A 136 -6.38 -18.86 -11.69
N SER A 137 -6.46 -18.80 -13.02
CA SER A 137 -6.50 -17.56 -13.82
C SER A 137 -7.76 -16.69 -13.67
N LYS A 138 -8.76 -17.11 -12.89
CA LYS A 138 -10.05 -16.41 -12.80
C LYS A 138 -10.07 -15.24 -11.82
N ASP A 139 -9.35 -15.34 -10.71
CA ASP A 139 -9.34 -14.30 -9.68
C ASP A 139 -7.91 -13.78 -9.44
N ASN A 140 -7.57 -12.62 -10.00
CA ASN A 140 -6.27 -12.00 -9.79
C ASN A 140 -6.25 -11.17 -8.50
N TYR A 141 -5.63 -11.72 -7.45
CA TYR A 141 -5.35 -11.01 -6.20
C TYR A 141 -3.85 -10.74 -5.98
N THR A 142 -2.98 -11.21 -6.88
CA THR A 142 -1.53 -11.12 -6.65
C THR A 142 -1.07 -9.68 -6.88
N LEU A 143 -0.49 -9.08 -5.84
CA LEU A 143 0.13 -7.77 -5.89
C LEU A 143 1.65 -7.93 -5.98
N SER A 144 2.26 -7.38 -7.03
CA SER A 144 3.71 -7.39 -7.24
C SER A 144 4.34 -6.09 -6.78
N LEU A 145 5.08 -6.09 -5.67
CA LEU A 145 5.85 -4.93 -5.21
C LEU A 145 7.20 -4.88 -5.91
N ARG A 146 7.43 -3.83 -6.70
CA ARG A 146 8.71 -3.59 -7.37
C ARG A 146 9.62 -2.77 -6.46
N LEU A 147 10.68 -3.41 -6.00
CA LEU A 147 11.77 -2.78 -5.25
C LEU A 147 12.94 -2.48 -6.17
N ALA A 148 13.95 -1.76 -5.67
CA ALA A 148 15.13 -1.39 -6.45
C ALA A 148 15.82 -2.59 -7.12
N ASN A 149 15.93 -3.73 -6.42
CA ASN A 149 16.68 -4.90 -6.89
C ASN A 149 15.86 -6.21 -6.89
N ALA A 150 14.57 -6.16 -6.60
CA ALA A 150 13.74 -7.36 -6.45
C ALA A 150 12.27 -7.08 -6.73
N ILE A 151 11.52 -8.13 -7.07
CA ILE A 151 10.05 -8.11 -7.10
C ILE A 151 9.56 -9.08 -6.04
N ILE A 152 8.69 -8.59 -5.17
CA ILE A 152 8.06 -9.40 -4.12
C ILE A 152 6.57 -9.49 -4.41
N HIS A 153 6.02 -10.70 -4.39
CA HIS A 153 4.61 -10.93 -4.68
C HIS A 153 3.84 -11.19 -3.38
N ILE A 154 2.69 -10.53 -3.22
CA ILE A 154 1.76 -10.73 -2.11
C ILE A 154 0.47 -11.29 -2.68
N ASP A 155 0.09 -12.50 -2.27
CA ASP A 155 -1.13 -13.17 -2.70
C ASP A 155 -2.08 -13.43 -1.51
N PRO A 156 -3.19 -12.67 -1.40
CA PRO A 156 -4.17 -12.83 -0.35
C PRO A 156 -5.32 -13.77 -0.73
N ARG A 157 -5.17 -14.59 -1.78
CA ARG A 157 -6.23 -15.50 -2.25
C ARG A 157 -6.70 -16.45 -1.16
N TYR A 158 -5.75 -17.14 -0.51
CA TYR A 158 -6.02 -18.16 0.50
C TYR A 158 -5.89 -17.66 1.94
N LYS A 159 -4.93 -16.78 2.18
CA LYS A 159 -4.72 -16.12 3.48
C LYS A 159 -4.54 -14.64 3.21
N GLY A 160 -5.51 -13.84 3.61
CA GLY A 160 -5.50 -12.42 3.34
C GLY A 160 -6.25 -11.62 4.40
N ASN A 161 -6.13 -10.30 4.31
CA ASN A 161 -6.88 -9.37 5.15
C ASN A 161 -7.93 -8.60 4.33
N VAL A 162 -8.53 -7.58 4.94
CA VAL A 162 -9.55 -6.72 4.30
C VAL A 162 -9.06 -6.05 3.00
N GLY A 163 -7.74 -5.85 2.85
CA GLY A 163 -7.13 -5.24 1.66
C GLY A 163 -7.45 -5.96 0.35
N ARG A 164 -7.71 -7.27 0.39
CA ARG A 164 -8.07 -8.09 -0.79
C ARG A 164 -9.41 -7.71 -1.45
N PHE A 165 -10.24 -6.94 -0.75
CA PHE A 165 -11.57 -6.54 -1.23
C PHE A 165 -11.61 -5.11 -1.79
N PHE A 166 -10.47 -4.42 -1.82
CA PHE A 166 -10.38 -3.09 -2.43
C PHE A 166 -10.40 -3.26 -3.95
N ASN A 167 -11.44 -2.76 -4.60
CA ASN A 167 -11.61 -2.89 -6.03
C ASN A 167 -10.73 -1.91 -6.81
N HIS A 168 -10.60 -2.19 -8.11
CA HIS A 168 -9.95 -1.29 -9.03
C HIS A 168 -10.79 -0.05 -9.33
N SER A 169 -10.18 1.13 -9.28
CA SER A 169 -10.66 2.33 -9.97
C SER A 169 -9.56 2.95 -10.82
N CYS A 170 -9.92 3.43 -12.01
CA CYS A 170 -9.04 4.28 -12.83
C CYS A 170 -8.89 5.70 -12.23
N ASP A 171 -9.78 6.06 -11.31
CA ASP A 171 -9.72 7.29 -10.53
C ASP A 171 -9.89 6.96 -9.04
N PRO A 172 -8.86 6.38 -8.41
CA PRO A 172 -8.97 5.82 -7.08
C PRO A 172 -8.83 6.89 -5.99
N ASN A 173 -9.54 6.65 -4.88
CA ASN A 173 -9.42 7.41 -3.63
C ASN A 173 -8.36 6.84 -2.68
N CYS A 174 -7.71 5.70 -2.99
CA CYS A 174 -6.62 5.13 -2.22
C CYS A 174 -5.34 4.92 -3.06
N VAL A 175 -4.19 4.88 -2.39
CA VAL A 175 -2.86 4.59 -2.95
C VAL A 175 -2.17 3.51 -2.13
N ILE A 176 -1.37 2.67 -2.78
CA ILE A 176 -0.49 1.72 -2.11
C ILE A 176 0.92 2.31 -2.07
N LEU A 177 1.53 2.33 -0.89
CA LEU A 177 2.92 2.68 -0.67
C LEU A 177 3.68 1.51 -0.05
N ILE A 178 4.96 1.38 -0.39
CA ILE A 178 5.84 0.38 0.18
C ILE A 178 6.37 0.89 1.53
N VAL A 179 6.22 0.10 2.58
CA VAL A 179 6.63 0.47 3.95
C VAL A 179 7.49 -0.62 4.60
N TYR A 180 8.57 -0.20 5.25
CA TYR A 180 9.39 -1.03 6.14
C TYR A 180 9.18 -0.60 7.59
N TRP A 181 9.22 -1.56 8.52
CA TRP A 181 9.15 -1.29 9.97
C TRP A 181 10.55 -1.39 10.56
N GLY A 182 11.37 -0.37 10.32
CA GLY A 182 12.80 -0.34 10.54
C GLY A 182 13.56 -1.07 9.43
N GLY A 183 13.22 -2.33 9.19
CA GLY A 183 13.82 -3.14 8.13
C GLY A 183 13.03 -4.42 7.85
N GLY A 184 13.68 -5.42 7.25
CA GLY A 184 13.09 -6.72 6.95
C GLY A 184 12.19 -6.71 5.71
N TRP A 185 11.05 -7.41 5.79
CA TRP A 185 10.16 -7.58 4.63
C TRP A 185 9.36 -6.30 4.34
N PRO A 186 9.24 -5.89 3.06
CA PRO A 186 8.40 -4.76 2.68
C PRO A 186 6.93 -5.08 2.91
N ARG A 187 6.12 -4.06 3.16
CA ARG A 187 4.65 -4.18 3.25
C ARG A 187 4.00 -3.22 2.27
N ALA A 188 2.87 -3.65 1.72
CA ALA A 188 1.99 -2.79 0.95
C ALA A 188 1.01 -2.10 1.89
N ALA A 189 1.14 -0.80 2.11
CA ALA A 189 0.25 -0.02 2.95
C ALA A 189 -0.69 0.84 2.09
N ILE A 190 -1.98 0.76 2.38
CA ILE A 190 -3.03 1.49 1.69
C ILE A 190 -3.33 2.78 2.47
N PHE A 191 -3.17 3.92 1.80
CA PHE A 191 -3.48 5.25 2.32
C PHE A 191 -4.59 5.91 1.50
N SER A 192 -5.38 6.78 2.13
CA SER A 192 -6.33 7.64 1.42
C SER A 192 -5.59 8.71 0.61
N LYS A 193 -5.95 8.90 -0.65
CA LYS A 193 -5.42 9.96 -1.54
C LYS A 193 -6.19 11.27 -1.42
N SER A 194 -7.44 11.18 -1.01
CA SER A 194 -8.37 12.29 -0.86
C SER A 194 -9.16 12.07 0.42
N ILE A 195 -9.99 13.05 0.77
CA ILE A 195 -11.03 12.82 1.78
C ILE A 195 -11.95 11.70 1.27
N ILE A 196 -12.33 10.77 2.16
CA ILE A 196 -13.24 9.67 1.86
C ILE A 196 -14.48 9.80 2.75
N GLN A 197 -15.66 9.90 2.14
CA GLN A 197 -16.92 10.01 2.89
C GLN A 197 -17.42 8.63 3.36
N PRO A 198 -18.21 8.56 4.44
CA PRO A 198 -18.89 7.33 4.84
C PRO A 198 -19.70 6.73 3.68
N SER A 199 -19.69 5.40 3.56
CA SER A 199 -20.25 4.62 2.44
C SER A 199 -19.57 4.78 1.07
N GLU A 200 -18.46 5.53 0.94
CA GLU A 200 -17.67 5.47 -0.28
C GLU A 200 -16.91 4.14 -0.40
N GLU A 201 -16.82 3.64 -1.64
CA GLU A 201 -16.01 2.47 -1.96
C GLU A 201 -14.52 2.82 -1.89
N LEU A 202 -13.75 1.99 -1.22
CA LEU A 202 -12.31 2.12 -1.09
C LEU A 202 -11.66 1.41 -2.28
N THR A 203 -10.99 2.18 -3.13
CA THR A 203 -10.43 1.67 -4.39
C THR A 203 -9.01 2.16 -4.61
N PHE A 204 -8.19 1.33 -5.26
CA PHE A 204 -6.85 1.72 -5.72
C PHE A 204 -6.65 1.37 -7.20
N ASP A 205 -5.63 1.95 -7.83
CA ASP A 205 -5.30 1.61 -9.22
C ASP A 205 -4.40 0.36 -9.24
N TYR A 206 -4.94 -0.76 -9.75
CA TYR A 206 -4.23 -2.05 -9.79
C TYR A 206 -2.93 -1.99 -10.60
N GLY A 207 -2.84 -1.12 -11.61
CA GLY A 207 -1.62 -0.98 -12.42
C GLY A 207 -0.51 -0.26 -11.66
N ASN A 208 -0.88 0.77 -10.90
CA ASN A 208 0.03 1.59 -10.12
C ASN A 208 0.38 0.97 -8.75
N ALA A 209 -0.46 0.06 -8.25
CA ALA A 209 -0.26 -0.64 -6.97
C ALA A 209 1.10 -1.36 -6.85
N SER A 210 1.73 -1.66 -7.99
CA SER A 210 3.03 -2.34 -8.05
C SER A 210 4.25 -1.44 -7.74
N GLY A 211 4.04 -0.12 -7.61
CA GLY A 211 5.13 0.85 -7.49
C GLY A 211 5.72 1.29 -8.84
N ASP A 212 5.21 0.75 -9.97
CA ASP A 212 5.55 1.19 -11.32
C ASP A 212 4.57 2.29 -11.79
N GLN A 213 4.85 3.54 -11.43
CA GLN A 213 4.06 4.70 -11.86
C GLN A 213 4.26 5.05 -13.35
N ASP A 214 5.31 4.53 -14.01
CA ASP A 214 5.51 4.66 -15.47
C ASP A 214 4.61 3.70 -16.26
N ALA A 215 3.91 2.79 -15.59
CA ALA A 215 2.91 1.91 -16.22
C ALA A 215 1.66 2.67 -16.68
N GLN A 216 1.47 3.94 -16.28
CA GLN A 216 0.42 4.81 -16.81
C GLN A 216 0.52 4.95 -18.34
N ASP A 217 1.75 5.02 -18.87
CA ASP A 217 1.99 5.19 -20.31
C ASP A 217 1.94 3.87 -21.10
N ARG A 218 1.85 2.71 -20.42
CA ARG A 218 1.84 1.38 -21.08
C ARG A 218 0.43 0.86 -21.42
N VAL A 219 -0.62 1.52 -20.96
CA VAL A 219 -2.00 1.13 -21.34
C VAL A 219 -2.40 1.79 -22.66
N GLU A 220 -1.80 2.93 -23.01
CA GLU A 220 -1.91 3.56 -24.34
C GLU A 220 -0.82 3.05 -25.30
N GLY A 221 -0.83 1.75 -25.63
CA GLY A 221 -0.05 1.27 -26.77
C GLY A 221 0.54 -0.14 -26.70
N CYS A 222 0.41 -0.86 -25.59
CA CYS A 222 1.06 -2.18 -25.44
C CYS A 222 0.17 -3.39 -25.75
N VAL A 223 -1.11 -3.21 -26.04
CA VAL A 223 -2.00 -4.33 -26.36
C VAL A 223 -2.17 -4.40 -27.88
N ALA A 224 -1.54 -5.39 -28.51
CA ALA A 224 -1.82 -5.72 -29.90
C ALA A 224 -3.35 -5.90 -30.09
N GLU A 225 -3.88 -5.50 -31.24
CA GLU A 225 -5.32 -5.61 -31.54
C GLU A 225 -5.90 -7.01 -31.27
N ASP A 226 -5.07 -8.04 -31.41
CA ASP A 226 -5.42 -9.45 -31.19
C ASP A 226 -5.61 -9.87 -29.72
N ASP A 227 -5.07 -9.13 -28.73
CA ASP A 227 -5.16 -9.51 -27.29
C ASP A 227 -6.33 -8.84 -26.55
N ARG A 228 -7.06 -7.91 -27.19
CA ARG A 228 -8.26 -7.27 -26.61
C ARG A 228 -9.37 -8.22 -26.14
N PRO A 229 -9.56 -9.44 -26.71
CA PRO A 229 -10.61 -10.36 -26.26
C PRO A 229 -10.40 -10.97 -24.86
N THR A 230 -9.19 -10.92 -24.29
CA THR A 230 -8.87 -11.55 -23.00
C THR A 230 -8.84 -10.57 -21.83
N LEU A 231 -8.93 -9.26 -22.09
CA LEU A 231 -8.89 -8.22 -21.07
C LEU A 231 -10.22 -8.10 -20.32
N THR A 232 -10.14 -8.14 -19.00
CA THR A 232 -11.33 -7.91 -18.16
C THR A 232 -11.76 -6.44 -18.24
N LYS A 233 -13.02 -6.22 -18.61
CA LYS A 233 -13.61 -4.88 -18.69
C LYS A 233 -13.60 -4.19 -17.32
N CYS A 234 -13.20 -2.92 -17.28
CA CYS A 234 -13.26 -2.12 -16.07
C CYS A 234 -14.70 -1.67 -15.79
N LEU A 235 -15.14 -1.83 -14.54
CA LEU A 235 -16.49 -1.46 -14.08
C LEU A 235 -16.47 -0.31 -13.06
N CYS A 236 -15.37 0.45 -12.96
CA CYS A 236 -15.20 1.48 -11.92
C CYS A 236 -16.15 2.68 -12.03
N GLY A 237 -16.77 2.89 -13.20
CA GLY A 237 -17.73 3.99 -13.40
C GLY A 237 -17.13 5.41 -13.46
N SER A 238 -15.80 5.56 -13.33
CA SER A 238 -15.14 6.86 -13.46
C SER A 238 -15.28 7.44 -14.87
N VAL A 239 -15.41 8.77 -14.97
CA VAL A 239 -15.34 9.50 -16.25
C VAL A 239 -13.96 9.42 -16.90
N ARG A 240 -12.91 9.10 -16.11
CA ARG A 240 -11.52 8.87 -16.55
C ARG A 240 -11.21 7.38 -16.73
N CYS A 241 -12.23 6.54 -16.91
CA CYS A 241 -12.05 5.10 -17.05
C CYS A 241 -11.27 4.74 -18.32
N ARG A 242 -10.24 3.89 -18.17
CA ARG A 242 -9.43 3.34 -19.28
C ARG A 242 -10.12 2.21 -20.05
N GLY A 243 -11.36 1.85 -19.68
CA GLY A 243 -12.17 0.81 -20.32
C GLY A 243 -11.88 -0.62 -19.85
N TYR A 244 -10.63 -0.94 -19.53
CA TYR A 244 -10.18 -2.29 -19.13
C TYR A 244 -9.35 -2.24 -17.85
N MET A 245 -9.35 -3.34 -17.09
CA MET A 245 -8.49 -3.46 -15.91
C MET A 245 -7.02 -3.52 -16.34
N PRO A 246 -6.11 -2.83 -15.64
CA PRO A 246 -4.70 -2.91 -15.94
C PRO A 246 -4.19 -4.32 -15.67
N PHE A 247 -3.37 -4.82 -16.59
CA PHE A 247 -2.82 -6.16 -16.54
C PHE A 247 -1.30 -6.07 -16.31
N ASP A 248 -0.79 -6.79 -15.30
CA ASP A 248 0.65 -6.94 -15.13
C ASP A 248 1.13 -8.13 -15.97
N SER A 249 1.77 -7.84 -17.09
CA SER A 249 2.32 -8.85 -17.99
C SER A 249 3.55 -9.57 -17.45
N SER A 250 4.04 -9.20 -16.26
CA SER A 250 5.24 -9.81 -15.67
C SER A 250 4.99 -11.10 -14.88
N LEU A 251 3.72 -11.47 -14.66
CA LEU A 251 3.30 -12.73 -14.03
C LEU A 251 3.10 -13.85 -15.06
#